data_AF-A0A959Y0Y2-F1
#
_entry.id   AF-A0A959Y0Y2-F1
#
_cell.length_a   1.000
_cell.length_b   1.000
_cell.length_c   1.000
_cell.angle_alpha   90.00
_cell.angle_beta   90.00
_cell.angle_gamma   90.00
#
_symmetry.space_group_name_H-M   'P 1'
#
loop_
_entity.id
_entity.type
_entity.pdbx_description
1 polymer ?
#
loop_
_entity_poly.entity_id
_entity_poly.type
_entity_poly.pdbx_seq_one_letter_code
_entity_poly.pdbx_strand_id
1 'polypeptide(L)'
;KNDLNALKEQVRAMSTGQPLTASNAPVYRDELLMGRHTPQGTVSIVSKDEVDEDIDHTEVEESLSLEEKEKEMIRKALVKHRNKRKSAAQELGISERTLYRKIKEYDIP
;
A
#
# COMPACT_ATOMS: atom_id res chain seq x y z
N LYS A 1 -11.12 41.90 28.86
CA LYS A 1 -9.88 42.73 28.84
C LYS A 1 -8.60 41.89 29.05
N ASN A 2 -8.63 40.55 28.96
CA ASN A 2 -7.44 39.69 29.11
C ASN A 2 -7.06 38.94 27.82
N ASP A 3 -7.94 38.89 26.82
CA ASP A 3 -7.75 38.04 25.63
C ASP A 3 -6.72 38.60 24.64
N LEU A 4 -6.48 39.91 24.67
CA LEU A 4 -5.44 40.54 23.86
C LEU A 4 -4.03 40.28 24.39
N ASN A 5 -3.88 40.01 25.69
CA ASN A 5 -2.59 39.68 26.27
C ASN A 5 -2.19 38.25 25.90
N ALA A 6 -3.14 37.30 25.98
CA ALA A 6 -2.91 35.91 25.57
C ALA A 6 -2.49 35.80 24.09
N LEU A 7 -3.15 36.55 23.22
CA LEU A 7 -2.82 36.54 21.78
C LEU A 7 -1.48 37.23 21.48
N LYS A 8 -1.15 38.32 22.19
CA LYS A 8 0.15 38.99 22.06
C LYS A 8 1.30 38.11 22.55
N GLU A 9 1.08 37.31 23.59
CA GLU A 9 2.08 36.38 24.12
C GLU A 9 2.35 35.23 23.15
N GLN A 10 1.32 34.68 22.52
CA GLN A 10 1.44 33.62 21.52
C GLN A 10 2.15 34.10 20.24
N VAL A 11 1.87 35.32 19.77
CA VAL A 11 2.57 35.91 18.62
C VAL A 11 4.03 36.24 18.95
N ARG A 12 4.33 36.68 20.18
CA ARG A 12 5.70 36.93 20.63
C ARG A 12 6.52 35.64 20.70
N ALA A 13 5.92 34.55 21.18
CA ALA A 13 6.56 33.23 21.25
C ALA A 13 6.92 32.67 19.86
N MET A 14 6.13 32.99 18.83
CA MET A 14 6.45 32.60 17.45
C MET A 14 7.48 33.52 16.78
N SER A 15 7.68 34.75 17.28
CA SER A 15 8.57 35.74 16.68
C SER A 15 9.98 35.74 17.28
N THR A 16 10.15 35.31 18.53
CA THR A 16 11.48 35.09 19.12
C THR A 16 12.00 33.72 18.71
N GLY A 17 12.58 33.63 17.51
CA GLY A 17 13.30 32.46 17.02
C GLY A 17 14.51 32.12 17.91
N GLN A 18 14.25 31.48 19.05
CA GLN A 18 15.25 30.96 19.97
C GLN A 18 15.25 29.42 19.89
N PRO A 19 16.46 28.82 19.82
CA PRO A 19 16.60 27.40 19.59
C PRO A 19 16.06 26.66 20.81
N LEU A 20 15.19 25.68 20.57
CA LEU A 20 14.74 24.76 21.60
C LEU A 20 15.98 24.04 22.14
N THR A 21 16.38 24.37 23.36
CA THR A 21 17.35 23.59 24.12
C THR A 21 16.69 22.24 24.44
N ALA A 22 17.09 21.22 23.69
CA ALA A 22 16.57 19.87 23.83
C ALA A 22 17.08 19.24 25.14
N SER A 23 16.32 19.40 26.23
CA SER A 23 16.48 18.60 27.45
C SER A 23 15.50 17.43 27.55
N ASN A 24 14.96 16.98 26.40
CA ASN A 24 14.44 15.63 26.16
C ASN A 24 13.96 15.46 24.70
N ALA A 25 14.89 15.47 23.74
CA ALA A 25 14.63 14.97 22.40
C ALA A 25 15.56 13.79 22.11
N PRO A 26 15.08 12.69 21.49
CA PRO A 26 15.96 11.66 20.99
C PRO A 26 16.88 12.28 19.94
N VAL A 27 18.18 12.14 20.17
CA VAL A 27 19.24 12.59 19.28
C VAL A 27 19.08 11.83 17.96
N TYR A 28 18.49 12.46 16.94
CA TYR A 28 18.70 12.02 15.56
C TYR A 28 20.13 12.42 15.21
N ARG A 29 21.05 11.51 15.50
CA ARG A 29 22.44 11.62 15.09
C ARG A 29 22.47 11.42 13.58
N ASP A 30 22.57 12.54 12.89
CA ASP A 30 23.16 12.63 11.56
C ASP A 30 24.56 12.01 11.66
N GLU A 31 24.71 10.77 11.16
CA GLU A 31 25.95 10.01 10.85
C GLU A 31 25.64 8.50 10.83
N LEU A 32 24.85 8.02 9.85
CA LEU A 32 24.87 6.61 9.43
C LEU A 32 25.13 6.51 7.93
N LEU A 33 26.29 7.03 7.55
CA LEU A 33 27.33 6.32 6.81
C LEU A 33 26.85 5.09 6.02
N MET A 34 26.90 5.22 4.70
CA MET A 34 27.22 4.12 3.81
C MET A 34 28.40 3.30 4.39
N GLY A 35 28.17 2.08 4.89
CA GLY A 35 29.31 1.24 5.30
C GLY A 35 29.01 0.00 6.15
N ARG A 36 28.93 -1.14 5.46
CA ARG A 36 29.36 -2.48 5.91
C ARG A 36 28.72 -3.10 7.16
N HIS A 37 27.68 -3.90 6.93
CA HIS A 37 27.46 -5.12 7.71
C HIS A 37 28.21 -6.27 7.02
N THR A 38 29.21 -6.83 7.68
CA THR A 38 29.71 -8.18 7.34
C THR A 38 28.77 -9.19 7.98
N PRO A 39 28.07 -10.05 7.22
CA PRO A 39 27.38 -11.18 7.83
C PRO A 39 28.44 -12.21 8.25
N GLN A 40 28.83 -12.18 9.52
CA GLN A 40 29.61 -13.26 10.13
C GLN A 40 28.63 -14.23 10.79
N GLY A 41 28.25 -15.23 10.01
CA GLY A 41 27.45 -16.37 10.41
C GLY A 41 27.55 -17.40 9.30
N THR A 42 28.62 -18.20 9.30
CA THR A 42 28.76 -19.32 8.37
C THR A 42 27.85 -20.45 8.86
N VAL A 43 26.62 -20.50 8.37
CA VAL A 43 25.78 -21.70 8.51
C VAL A 43 26.28 -22.70 7.46
N SER A 44 26.92 -23.78 7.94
CA SER A 44 27.28 -24.91 7.08
C SER A 44 26.03 -25.79 6.92
N ILE A 45 25.28 -25.58 5.85
CA ILE A 45 24.21 -26.50 5.45
C ILE A 45 24.91 -27.57 4.58
N VAL A 46 25.09 -28.76 5.16
CA VAL A 46 25.58 -29.92 4.42
C VAL A 46 24.48 -30.36 3.46
N SER A 47 24.78 -30.28 2.16
CA SER A 47 23.95 -30.77 1.07
C SER A 47 23.64 -32.25 1.26
N LYS A 48 22.35 -32.60 1.17
CA LYS A 48 21.95 -33.96 0.87
C LYS A 48 21.22 -33.93 -0.46
N ASP A 49 21.81 -34.64 -1.40
CA ASP A 49 21.52 -34.71 -2.82
C ASP A 49 20.05 -35.00 -3.17
N GLU A 50 19.69 -34.51 -4.36
CA GLU A 50 18.65 -35.00 -5.27
C GLU A 50 17.18 -34.72 -4.90
N VAL A 51 16.63 -33.63 -5.44
CA VAL A 51 15.88 -33.65 -6.72
C VAL A 51 15.79 -32.22 -7.25
N ASP A 52 16.31 -31.98 -8.44
CA ASP A 52 15.97 -30.80 -9.25
C ASP A 52 14.57 -31.08 -9.80
N GLU A 53 13.55 -30.95 -8.95
CA GLU A 53 12.18 -30.81 -9.46
C GLU A 53 12.12 -29.39 -10.03
N ASP A 54 12.22 -29.31 -11.36
CA ASP A 54 11.73 -28.18 -12.14
C ASP A 54 10.47 -27.65 -11.44
N ILE A 55 10.54 -26.44 -10.90
CA ILE A 55 9.35 -25.70 -10.47
C ILE A 55 8.60 -25.41 -11.77
N ASP A 56 7.78 -26.39 -12.15
CA ASP A 56 6.94 -26.34 -13.33
C ASP A 56 6.00 -25.14 -13.16
N HIS A 57 5.92 -24.32 -14.19
CA HIS A 57 5.25 -23.03 -14.16
C HIS A 57 3.72 -23.21 -14.11
N THR A 58 3.16 -23.61 -12.97
CA THR A 58 1.70 -23.73 -12.79
C THR A 58 1.05 -22.47 -12.20
N GLU A 59 1.78 -21.37 -12.01
CA GLU A 59 1.19 -20.10 -11.51
C GLU A 59 0.49 -19.27 -12.62
N VAL A 60 0.81 -19.53 -13.88
CA VAL A 60 0.28 -18.73 -15.01
C VAL A 60 -1.15 -19.12 -15.38
N GLU A 61 -1.51 -20.40 -15.27
CA GLU A 61 -2.82 -20.89 -15.69
C GLU A 61 -3.94 -20.46 -14.70
N GLU A 62 -3.63 -20.42 -13.40
CA GLU A 62 -4.59 -19.97 -12.38
C GLU A 62 -4.82 -18.45 -12.40
N SER A 63 -3.78 -17.66 -12.67
CA SER A 63 -3.90 -16.20 -12.75
C SER A 63 -4.77 -15.76 -13.93
N LEU A 64 -4.60 -16.39 -15.10
CA LEU A 64 -5.51 -16.22 -16.24
C LEU A 64 -6.96 -16.61 -15.88
N SER A 65 -7.14 -17.72 -15.18
CA SER A 65 -8.46 -18.22 -14.73
C SER A 65 -9.18 -17.27 -13.77
N LEU A 66 -8.45 -16.61 -12.86
CA LEU A 66 -9.04 -15.65 -11.92
C LEU A 66 -9.52 -14.37 -12.60
N GLU A 67 -8.72 -13.82 -13.53
CA GLU A 67 -9.08 -12.62 -14.28
C GLU A 67 -10.31 -12.86 -15.17
N GLU A 68 -10.37 -14.01 -15.84
CA GLU A 68 -11.53 -14.41 -16.64
C GLU A 68 -12.80 -14.54 -15.81
N LYS A 69 -12.71 -15.16 -14.61
CA LYS A 69 -13.83 -15.26 -13.67
C LYS A 69 -14.28 -13.87 -13.20
N GLU A 70 -13.35 -12.98 -12.88
CA GLU A 70 -13.67 -11.60 -12.50
C GLU A 70 -14.43 -10.91 -13.64
N LYS A 71 -13.93 -10.99 -14.87
CA LYS A 71 -14.55 -10.42 -16.07
C LYS A 71 -15.96 -10.96 -16.30
N GLU A 72 -16.16 -12.27 -16.14
CA GLU A 72 -17.47 -12.91 -16.27
C GLU A 72 -18.45 -12.45 -15.19
N MET A 73 -18.02 -12.38 -13.93
CA MET A 73 -18.85 -11.89 -12.82
C MET A 73 -19.27 -10.43 -13.04
N ILE A 74 -18.35 -9.58 -13.49
CA ILE A 74 -18.66 -8.17 -13.81
C ILE A 74 -19.70 -8.09 -14.92
N ARG A 75 -19.54 -8.84 -16.01
CA ARG A 75 -20.53 -8.87 -17.11
C ARG A 75 -21.90 -9.35 -16.62
N LYS A 76 -21.96 -10.44 -15.86
CA LYS A 76 -23.20 -11.00 -15.31
C LYS A 76 -23.92 -9.98 -14.42
N ALA A 77 -23.20 -9.31 -13.52
CA ALA A 77 -23.77 -8.30 -12.64
C ALA A 77 -24.30 -7.09 -13.43
N LEU A 78 -23.57 -6.62 -14.44
CA LEU A 78 -24.02 -5.52 -15.29
C LEU A 78 -25.28 -5.87 -16.07
N VAL A 79 -25.33 -7.05 -16.70
CA VAL A 79 -26.52 -7.52 -17.44
C VAL A 79 -27.72 -7.65 -16.49
N LYS A 80 -27.53 -8.27 -15.33
CA LYS A 80 -28.59 -8.45 -14.31
C LYS A 80 -29.19 -7.12 -13.85
N HIS A 81 -28.36 -6.09 -13.70
CA HIS A 81 -28.78 -4.75 -13.26
C HIS A 81 -29.01 -3.77 -14.40
N ARG A 82 -29.09 -4.23 -15.66
CA ARG A 82 -29.31 -3.38 -16.85
C ARG A 82 -28.29 -2.22 -16.95
N ASN A 83 -27.01 -2.55 -16.79
CA ASN A 83 -25.85 -1.65 -16.81
C ASN A 83 -25.85 -0.55 -15.72
N LYS A 84 -26.71 -0.67 -14.69
CA LYS A 84 -26.66 0.23 -13.52
C LYS A 84 -25.43 -0.09 -12.67
N ARG A 85 -24.39 0.72 -12.84
CA ARG A 85 -23.08 0.55 -12.18
C ARG A 85 -23.18 0.48 -10.66
N LYS A 86 -23.98 1.35 -10.02
CA LYS A 86 -24.18 1.35 -8.57
C LYS A 86 -24.74 0.02 -8.04
N SER A 87 -25.77 -0.53 -8.69
CA SER A 87 -26.40 -1.78 -8.26
C SER A 87 -25.52 -3.01 -8.53
N ALA A 88 -24.84 -3.04 -9.68
CA ALA A 88 -23.87 -4.09 -10.00
C ALA A 88 -22.68 -4.08 -9.03
N ALA A 89 -22.15 -2.91 -8.70
CA ALA A 89 -21.05 -2.76 -7.75
C ALA A 89 -21.45 -3.24 -6.35
N GLN A 90 -22.67 -2.92 -5.92
CA GLN A 90 -23.21 -3.39 -4.65
C GLN A 90 -23.37 -4.93 -4.60
N GLU A 91 -23.81 -5.57 -5.69
CA GLU A 91 -23.89 -7.04 -5.76
C GLU A 91 -22.50 -7.69 -5.71
N LEU A 92 -21.51 -7.10 -6.39
CA LEU A 92 -20.13 -7.57 -6.39
C LEU A 92 -19.37 -7.23 -5.09
N GLY A 93 -19.96 -6.45 -4.19
CA GLY A 93 -19.32 -6.03 -2.93
C GLY A 93 -18.15 -5.06 -3.12
N ILE A 94 -18.10 -4.32 -4.24
CA ILE A 94 -17.03 -3.37 -4.55
C ILE A 94 -17.57 -1.94 -4.70
N SER A 95 -16.67 -0.95 -4.65
CA SER A 95 -17.06 0.43 -4.93
C SER A 95 -17.39 0.63 -6.41
N GLU A 96 -18.28 1.57 -6.72
CA GLU A 96 -18.59 1.97 -8.10
C GLU A 96 -17.34 2.44 -8.85
N ARG A 97 -16.40 3.08 -8.15
CA ARG A 97 -15.12 3.51 -8.72
C ARG A 97 -14.26 2.33 -9.15
N THR A 98 -14.21 1.28 -8.32
CA THR A 98 -13.49 0.03 -8.63
C THR A 98 -14.11 -0.65 -9.84
N LEU A 99 -15.44 -0.78 -9.85
CA LEU A 99 -16.18 -1.37 -10.97
C LEU A 99 -15.91 -0.63 -12.28
N TYR A 100 -15.94 0.71 -12.26
CA TYR A 100 -15.64 1.53 -13.44
C TYR A 100 -14.24 1.26 -13.99
N ARG A 101 -13.22 1.16 -13.12
CA ARG A 101 -11.85 0.88 -13.54
C ARG A 101 -11.76 -0.49 -14.22
N LYS A 102 -12.37 -1.52 -13.61
CA LYS A 102 -12.38 -2.89 -14.14
C LYS A 102 -13.12 -3.00 -15.48
N ILE A 103 -14.24 -2.29 -15.64
CA ILE A 103 -14.95 -2.19 -16.93
C ILE A 103 -14.04 -1.63 -18.02
N LYS A 104 -13.27 -0.58 -17.69
CA LYS A 104 -12.33 0.04 -18.63
C LYS A 104 -11.12 -0.86 -18.92
N GLU A 105 -10.59 -1.55 -17.92
CA GLU A 105 -9.44 -2.46 -18.03
C GLU A 105 -9.76 -3.69 -18.88
N TYR A 106 -10.98 -4.21 -18.76
CA TYR A 106 -11.44 -5.40 -19.46
C TYR A 106 -12.19 -5.14 -20.77
N ASP A 107 -12.31 -3.88 -21.17
CA ASP A 107 -13.08 -3.41 -22.33
C ASP A 107 -14.49 -4.00 -22.38
N ILE A 108 -15.20 -3.92 -21.25
CA ILE A 108 -16.57 -4.43 -21.12
C ILE A 108 -17.54 -3.34 -21.62
N PRO A 109 -18.43 -3.66 -22.58
CA PRO A 109 -19.37 -2.70 -23.17
C PRO A 109 -20.51 -2.27 -22.23
#